data_AF-A0A3N5UPP5-F1
#
_entry.id   AF-A0A3N5UPP5-F1
#
_cell.length_a   1.000
_cell.length_b   1.000
_cell.length_c   1.000
_cell.angle_alpha   90.00
_cell.angle_beta   90.00
_cell.angle_gamma   90.00
#
_symmetry.space_group_name_H-M   'P 1'
#
loop_
_entity.id
_entity.type
_entity.pdbx_description
1 polymer ?
#
loop_
_entity_poly.entity_id
_entity_poly.type
_entity_poly.pdbx_seq_one_letter_code
_entity_poly.pdbx_strand_id
1 'polypeptide(L)'
;MDSEGVLELLVENAWVVETLKALGSGHMLHLSFSYDQVEPETLAALKEGTLGRGAPGEVLVIGPVLRRVATFEIENVNLLPGHLRLDFRLISVIPFIRDGMRPDGTRYRCRYRPGE
;
A
#
# COMPACT_ATOMS: atom_id res chain seq x y z
N MET A 1 19.57 9.14 9.79
CA MET A 1 18.71 7.95 9.79
C MET A 1 18.06 7.99 8.44
N ASP A 2 18.61 7.25 7.49
CA ASP A 2 18.09 7.15 6.14
C ASP A 2 16.61 6.79 6.25
N SER A 3 15.72 7.63 5.74
CA SER A 3 14.30 7.33 5.74
C SER A 3 14.13 6.08 4.89
N GLU A 4 13.78 4.95 5.49
CA GLU A 4 13.41 3.76 4.71
C GLU A 4 12.17 4.12 3.88
N GLY A 5 12.23 3.87 2.57
CA GLY A 5 11.10 4.10 1.68
C GLY A 5 9.91 3.20 2.02
N VAL A 6 8.74 3.51 1.49
CA VAL A 6 7.49 2.82 1.84
C VAL A 6 6.74 2.36 0.60
N LEU A 7 6.07 1.21 0.72
CA LEU A 7 5.15 0.72 -0.30
C LEU A 7 3.78 1.41 -0.15
N GLU A 8 3.35 2.14 -1.17
CA GLU A 8 2.04 2.79 -1.21
C GLU A 8 1.02 1.89 -1.93
N LEU A 9 -0.09 1.61 -1.25
CA LEU A 9 -1.25 0.90 -1.80
C LEU A 9 -2.41 1.88 -1.95
N LEU A 10 -2.76 2.22 -3.18
CA LEU A 10 -3.80 3.19 -3.48
C LEU A 10 -5.15 2.49 -3.74
N VAL A 11 -6.16 2.84 -2.95
CA VAL A 11 -7.51 2.27 -3.03
C VAL A 11 -8.55 3.35 -3.32
N GLU A 12 -9.54 3.04 -4.15
CA GLU A 12 -10.63 3.98 -4.47
C GLU A 12 -11.87 3.77 -3.60
N ASN A 13 -11.99 2.60 -2.99
CA ASN A 13 -13.23 2.17 -2.40
C ASN A 13 -13.32 2.58 -0.93
N ALA A 14 -14.32 3.40 -0.61
CA ALA A 14 -14.67 3.77 0.77
C ALA A 14 -14.89 2.54 1.67
N TRP A 15 -15.35 1.42 1.13
CA TRP A 15 -15.52 0.17 1.87
C TRP A 15 -14.22 -0.39 2.44
N VAL A 16 -13.08 -0.24 1.72
CA VAL A 16 -11.77 -0.65 2.24
C VAL A 16 -11.42 0.18 3.47
N VAL A 17 -11.74 1.47 3.45
CA VAL A 17 -11.51 2.39 4.56
C VAL A 17 -12.34 2.01 5.79
N GLU A 18 -13.62 1.74 5.59
CA GLU A 18 -14.50 1.32 6.69
C GLU A 18 -14.08 -0.02 7.27
N THR A 19 -13.62 -0.96 6.42
CA THR A 19 -13.09 -2.25 6.86
C THR A 19 -11.81 -2.08 7.68
N LEU A 20 -10.87 -1.24 7.23
CA LEU A 20 -9.63 -0.93 7.95
C LEU A 20 -9.92 -0.32 9.33
N LYS A 21 -10.87 0.61 9.41
CA LYS A 21 -11.31 1.22 10.67
C LYS A 21 -11.97 0.23 11.62
N ALA A 22 -12.81 -0.66 11.10
CA ALA A 22 -13.53 -1.63 11.91
C ALA A 22 -12.60 -2.69 12.50
N LEU A 23 -11.58 -3.09 11.75
CA LEU A 23 -10.60 -4.09 12.20
C LEU A 23 -9.60 -3.50 13.20
N GLY A 24 -9.02 -2.33 12.92
CA GLY A 24 -7.98 -1.75 13.75
C GLY A 24 -6.60 -2.42 13.57
N SER A 25 -5.62 -1.99 14.36
CA SER A 25 -4.23 -2.47 14.28
C SER A 25 -4.08 -3.94 14.70
N GLY A 26 -3.11 -4.64 14.10
CA GLY A 26 -2.78 -6.04 14.41
C GLY A 26 -3.50 -7.06 13.52
N HIS A 27 -4.47 -6.63 12.72
CA HIS A 27 -5.19 -7.52 11.81
C HIS A 27 -4.44 -7.78 10.51
N MET A 28 -4.62 -9.00 10.00
CA MET A 28 -4.13 -9.44 8.69
C MET A 28 -5.13 -9.11 7.60
N LEU A 29 -4.63 -8.55 6.50
CA LEU A 29 -5.40 -8.21 5.32
C LEU A 29 -4.66 -8.62 4.06
N HIS A 30 -5.37 -8.63 2.94
CA HIS A 30 -4.75 -8.77 1.63
C HIS A 30 -5.34 -7.79 0.63
N LEU A 31 -4.50 -7.34 -0.29
CA LEU A 31 -4.91 -6.59 -1.48
C LEU A 31 -4.31 -7.24 -2.72
N SER A 32 -5.10 -7.26 -3.78
CA SER A 32 -4.72 -7.82 -5.06
C SER A 32 -4.73 -6.74 -6.13
N PHE A 33 -3.70 -6.72 -6.96
CA PHE A 33 -3.51 -5.79 -8.06
C PHE A 33 -3.16 -6.56 -9.33
N SER A 34 -3.73 -6.15 -10.45
CA SER A 34 -3.25 -6.59 -11.76
C SER A 34 -1.86 -5.99 -12.01
N TYR A 35 -0.97 -6.67 -12.74
CA TYR A 35 0.40 -6.17 -12.94
C TYR A 35 0.48 -4.81 -13.65
N ASP A 36 -0.49 -4.46 -14.48
CA ASP A 36 -0.62 -3.13 -15.10
C ASP A 36 -0.95 -2.01 -14.09
N GLN A 37 -1.45 -2.38 -12.91
CA GLN A 37 -1.71 -1.48 -11.80
C GLN A 37 -0.50 -1.36 -10.85
N VAL A 38 0.56 -2.15 -11.03
CA VAL A 38 1.78 -2.07 -10.23
C VAL A 38 2.83 -1.29 -11.01
N GLU A 39 3.49 -0.35 -10.34
CA GLU A 39 4.61 0.37 -10.95
C GLU A 39 5.72 -0.63 -11.36
N PRO A 40 6.27 -0.53 -12.59
CA PRO A 40 7.20 -1.54 -13.11
C PRO A 40 8.40 -1.81 -12.20
N GLU A 41 9.01 -0.77 -11.65
CA GLU A 41 10.16 -0.83 -10.75
C GLU A 41 9.78 -1.50 -9.43
N THR A 42 8.60 -1.18 -8.90
CA THR A 42 8.05 -1.83 -7.70
C THR A 42 7.78 -3.31 -7.95
N LEU A 43 7.21 -3.66 -9.11
CA LEU A 43 6.96 -5.05 -9.48
C LEU A 43 8.27 -5.84 -9.65
N ALA A 44 9.31 -5.22 -10.21
CA ALA A 44 10.63 -5.82 -10.31
C ALA A 44 11.22 -6.09 -8.91
N ALA A 45 11.17 -5.11 -8.01
CA ALA A 45 11.67 -5.27 -6.64
C ALA A 45 10.95 -6.38 -5.85
N LEU A 46 9.63 -6.50 -6.03
CA LEU A 46 8.81 -7.58 -5.44
C LEU A 46 9.16 -8.95 -6.02
N LYS A 47 9.50 -9.03 -7.31
CA LYS A 47 9.92 -10.27 -7.97
C LYS A 47 11.33 -10.70 -7.56
N GLU A 48 12.22 -9.74 -7.40
CA GLU A 48 13.60 -9.95 -6.99
C GLU A 48 13.74 -10.20 -5.48
N GLY A 49 12.68 -9.91 -4.71
CA GLY A 49 12.66 -10.06 -3.25
C GLY A 49 13.39 -8.95 -2.50
N THR A 50 13.79 -7.87 -3.18
CA THR A 50 14.39 -6.68 -2.57
C THR A 50 13.34 -5.82 -1.85
N LEU A 51 12.08 -5.92 -2.28
CA LEU A 51 10.90 -5.48 -1.53
C LEU A 51 10.07 -6.72 -1.16
N GLY A 52 9.83 -6.96 0.12
CA GLY A 52 9.24 -8.22 0.58
C GLY A 52 8.81 -8.20 2.04
N ARG A 53 8.76 -9.36 2.67
CA ARG A 53 8.33 -9.52 4.07
C ARG A 53 9.10 -8.57 5.00
N GLY A 54 8.38 -7.89 5.90
CA GLY A 54 8.92 -6.89 6.82
C GLY A 54 9.00 -5.47 6.23
N ALA A 55 8.80 -5.30 4.92
CA ALA A 55 8.82 -3.97 4.33
C ALA A 55 7.63 -3.13 4.82
N PRO A 56 7.86 -1.86 5.21
CA PRO A 56 6.79 -0.96 5.61
C PRO A 56 5.99 -0.47 4.41
N GLY A 57 4.71 -0.19 4.66
CA GLY A 57 3.86 0.43 3.66
C GLY A 57 2.69 1.21 4.24
N GLU A 58 1.98 1.89 3.36
CA GLU A 58 0.83 2.70 3.69
C GLU A 58 -0.31 2.49 2.70
N VAL A 59 -1.53 2.45 3.24
CA VAL A 59 -2.75 2.45 2.43
C VAL A 59 -3.21 3.89 2.26
N LEU A 60 -3.30 4.32 1.01
CA LEU A 60 -3.75 5.64 0.60
C LEU A 60 -5.12 5.52 -0.09
N VAL A 61 -6.05 6.38 0.29
CA VAL A 61 -7.36 6.47 -0.36
C VAL A 61 -7.31 7.55 -1.42
N ILE A 62 -7.76 7.20 -2.61
CA ILE A 62 -7.89 8.15 -3.72
C ILE A 62 -9.18 8.94 -3.55
N GLY A 63 -9.03 10.26 -3.58
CA GLY A 63 -10.11 11.23 -3.56
C GLY A 63 -9.60 12.56 -4.12
N PRO A 64 -10.22 13.70 -3.76
CA PRO A 64 -9.71 15.03 -4.15
C PRO A 64 -8.26 15.26 -3.71
N VAL A 65 -7.86 14.59 -2.64
CA VAL A 65 -6.50 14.47 -2.14
C VAL A 65 -6.26 13.01 -1.74
N LEU A 66 -5.03 12.51 -1.90
CA LEU A 66 -4.60 11.22 -1.38
C LEU A 66 -4.57 11.29 0.14
N ARG A 67 -5.28 10.37 0.80
CA ARG A 67 -5.33 10.34 2.28
C ARG A 67 -4.82 9.02 2.79
N ARG A 68 -3.81 9.07 3.65
CA ARG A 68 -3.36 7.88 4.37
C ARG A 68 -4.41 7.45 5.39
N VAL A 69 -4.74 6.16 5.37
CA VAL A 69 -5.73 5.57 6.28
C VAL A 69 -5.15 4.47 7.15
N ALA A 70 -4.05 3.85 6.74
CA ALA A 70 -3.35 2.86 7.55
C ALA A 70 -1.88 2.79 7.18
N THR A 71 -1.07 2.33 8.14
CA THR A 71 0.27 1.79 7.87
C THR A 71 0.25 0.29 8.08
N PHE A 72 1.09 -0.42 7.34
CA PHE A 72 1.18 -1.87 7.38
C PHE A 72 2.63 -2.34 7.25
N GLU A 73 2.82 -3.62 7.52
CA GLU A 73 4.05 -4.35 7.24
C GLU A 73 3.71 -5.55 6.34
N ILE A 74 4.49 -5.79 5.29
CA ILE A 74 4.28 -6.92 4.39
C ILE A 74 4.55 -8.22 5.15
N GLU A 75 3.62 -9.17 5.10
CA GLU A 75 3.85 -10.53 5.62
C GLU A 75 4.17 -11.50 4.48
N ASN A 76 3.54 -11.32 3.31
CA ASN A 76 3.78 -12.19 2.16
C ASN A 76 3.50 -11.49 0.82
N VAL A 77 4.26 -11.89 -0.21
CA VAL A 77 4.13 -11.43 -1.59
C VAL A 77 3.80 -12.64 -2.46
N ASN A 78 2.60 -12.67 -3.01
CA ASN A 78 2.14 -13.76 -3.87
C ASN A 78 2.08 -13.27 -5.33
N LEU A 79 2.98 -13.79 -6.17
CA LEU A 79 3.00 -13.52 -7.60
C LEU A 79 2.18 -14.59 -8.32
N LEU A 80 0.98 -14.21 -8.75
CA LEU A 80 0.05 -15.05 -9.48
C LEU A 80 0.11 -14.69 -10.98
N PRO A 81 -0.43 -15.54 -11.88
CA PRO A 81 -0.53 -15.19 -13.29
C PRO A 81 -1.27 -13.87 -13.52
N GLY A 82 -0.54 -12.84 -13.96
CA GLY A 82 -1.06 -11.50 -14.24
C GLY A 82 -1.41 -10.65 -13.01
N HIS A 83 -1.26 -11.17 -11.80
CA HIS A 83 -1.71 -10.52 -10.57
C HIS A 83 -0.67 -10.61 -9.45
N LEU A 84 -0.57 -9.54 -8.68
CA LEU A 84 0.14 -9.47 -7.41
C LEU A 84 -0.89 -9.51 -6.28
N ARG A 85 -0.70 -10.39 -5.30
CA ARG A 85 -1.43 -10.33 -4.03
C ARG A 85 -0.46 -10.10 -2.89
N LEU A 86 -0.68 -9.04 -2.15
CA LEU A 86 0.07 -8.70 -0.93
C LEU A 86 -0.76 -9.09 0.28
N ASP A 87 -0.20 -9.94 1.14
CA ASP A 87 -0.73 -10.16 2.48
C ASP A 87 0.08 -9.28 3.45
N PHE A 88 -0.60 -8.51 4.29
CA PHE A 88 0.04 -7.55 5.18
C PHE A 88 -0.67 -7.45 6.52
N ARG A 89 0.11 -7.07 7.53
CA ARG A 89 -0.37 -6.82 8.89
C ARG A 89 -0.53 -5.33 9.10
N LEU A 90 -1.71 -4.91 9.58
CA LEU A 90 -1.94 -3.51 9.95
C LEU A 90 -1.11 -3.14 11.18
N ILE A 91 -0.32 -2.08 11.06
CA ILE A 91 0.47 -1.52 12.16
C ILE A 91 -0.32 -0.42 12.86
N SER A 92 -0.87 0.51 12.08
CA SER A 92 -1.72 1.57 12.61
C SER A 92 -2.86 1.89 11.65
N VAL A 93 -3.99 2.33 12.21
CA VAL A 93 -5.10 2.88 11.46
C VAL A 93 -5.24 4.34 11.88
N ILE A 94 -5.11 5.25 10.92
CA ILE A 94 -5.03 6.68 11.22
C ILE A 94 -6.41 7.29 10.96
N PRO A 95 -7.07 7.92 11.96
CA PRO A 95 -8.25 8.71 11.71
C PRO A 95 -7.85 9.90 10.84
N PHE A 96 -8.45 9.99 9.65
CA PHE A 96 -8.11 10.87 8.54
C PHE A 96 -7.33 12.15 8.92
N ILE A 97 -6.09 12.26 8.45
CA ILE A 97 -5.37 13.54 8.44
C ILE A 97 -5.98 14.43 7.35
N ARG A 98 -6.30 15.69 7.69
CA ARG A 98 -6.94 16.68 6.79
C ARG A 98 -6.05 17.06 5.60
N ASP A 99 -4.74 16.86 5.72
CA ASP A 99 -3.73 17.31 4.76
C ASP A 99 -3.34 16.15 3.83
N GLY A 100 -4.16 15.93 2.81
CA GLY A 100 -3.84 14.95 1.77
C GLY A 100 -2.96 15.54 0.68
N MET A 101 -2.10 14.71 0.09
CA MET A 101 -1.30 15.10 -1.07
C MET A 101 -2.19 15.22 -2.31
N ARG A 102 -1.89 16.14 -3.24
CA ARG A 102 -2.58 16.13 -4.53
C ARG A 102 -2.24 14.83 -5.25
N PRO A 103 -3.21 14.13 -5.84
CA PRO A 103 -2.92 12.93 -6.62
C PRO A 103 -2.17 13.36 -7.89
N ASP A 104 -0.85 13.34 -7.84
CA ASP A 104 -0.03 13.29 -9.05
C ASP A 104 0.14 11.82 -9.45
N GLY A 105 -0.02 11.53 -10.74
CA GLY A 105 0.35 10.23 -11.29
C GLY A 105 -0.28 9.01 -10.60
N THR A 106 -1.60 8.98 -10.35
CA THR A 106 -2.35 7.78 -9.90
C THR A 106 -2.48 6.71 -10.98
N ARG A 107 -1.49 6.60 -11.88
CA ARG A 107 -1.45 5.56 -12.92
C ARG A 107 -1.34 4.18 -12.27
N TYR A 108 -0.55 4.08 -11.20
CA TYR A 108 -0.32 2.84 -10.48
C TYR A 108 -1.04 2.84 -9.13
N ARG A 109 -1.58 1.68 -8.76
CA ARG A 109 -2.27 1.41 -7.49
C ARG A 109 -1.35 0.78 -6.44
N CYS A 110 -0.17 0.34 -6.85
CA CYS A 110 0.87 -0.20 -5.99
C CYS A 110 2.21 0.36 -6.47
N ARG A 111 2.88 1.16 -5.64
CA ARG A 111 4.15 1.83 -5.99
C ARG A 111 5.03 2.04 -4.76
N TYR A 112 6.34 2.06 -4.95
CA TYR A 112 7.30 2.29 -3.88
C TYR A 112 7.73 3.75 -3.89
N ARG A 113 7.54 4.43 -2.75
CA ARG A 113 8.04 5.79 -2.56
C ARG A 113 9.37 5.71 -1.81
N PRO A 114 10.51 6.11 -2.43
CA PRO A 114 11.78 6.16 -1.73
C PRO A 114 11.71 7.17 -0.58
N GLY A 115 12.44 6.91 0.51
CA GLY A 115 12.54 7.86 1.60
C GLY A 115 13.46 9.03 1.22
N GLU A 116 13.13 10.22 1.73
CA GLU A 116 13.94 11.44 1.61
C GLU A 116 15.07 11.49 2.66
#